data_AF-A0A950V8M9-F1
#
_entry.id   AF-A0A950V8M9-F1
#
_cell.length_a   1.000
_cell.length_b   1.000
_cell.length_c   1.000
_cell.angle_alpha   90.00
_cell.angle_beta   90.00
_cell.angle_gamma   90.00
#
_symmetry.space_group_name_H-M   'P 1'
#
loop_
_entity.id
_entity.type
_entity.pdbx_description
1 polymer ?
#
loop_
_entity_poly.entity_id
_entity_poly.type
_entity_poly.pdbx_seq_one_letter_code
_entity_poly.pdbx_strand_id
1 'polypeptide(L)'
;MPAEEEVSEHVHHAQDPFDKAVAGTMAIIAALLAVVSVLGQHFNTEKLLTQQKASDQWAYYQAKDIRRYTAQFAQDLMAQVKAQPAAIDKYAADATRYRKETAAIQDEAREFEKERDKMGREADFFHFGEVFLEVAIVFSSLSILSKRRVLFFGGMASAIIGVAISLYGWVAFGVIAHA
;
A
#
# COMPACT_ATOMS: atom_id res chain seq x y z
N MET A 1 9.55 -20.65 -8.40
CA MET A 1 8.52 -21.69 -8.29
C MET A 1 7.52 -21.18 -7.26
N PRO A 2 6.22 -21.06 -7.56
CA PRO A 2 5.23 -20.58 -6.60
C PRO A 2 5.09 -21.58 -5.43
N ALA A 3 4.83 -21.09 -4.22
CA ALA A 3 4.76 -21.90 -2.99
C ALA A 3 3.76 -23.07 -3.07
N GLU A 4 2.74 -22.92 -3.90
CA GLU A 4 1.71 -23.93 -4.21
C GLU A 4 2.25 -25.13 -5.02
N GLU A 5 3.25 -24.91 -5.87
CA GLU A 5 3.92 -25.98 -6.62
C GLU A 5 4.81 -26.82 -5.68
N GLU A 6 5.53 -26.15 -4.76
CA GLU A 6 6.31 -26.81 -3.70
C GLU A 6 5.42 -27.63 -2.76
N VAL A 7 4.25 -27.10 -2.40
CA VAL A 7 3.29 -27.81 -1.53
C VAL A 7 2.79 -29.09 -2.20
N SER A 8 2.41 -29.01 -3.47
CA SER A 8 1.90 -30.16 -4.24
C SER A 8 2.94 -31.27 -4.34
N GLU A 9 4.19 -30.94 -4.68
CA GLU A 9 5.27 -31.90 -4.84
C GLU A 9 5.52 -32.71 -3.55
N HIS A 10 5.64 -32.02 -2.41
CA HIS A 10 5.95 -32.67 -1.13
C HIS A 10 4.76 -33.46 -0.56
N VAL A 11 3.52 -33.09 -0.89
CA VAL A 11 2.33 -33.88 -0.53
C VAL A 11 2.30 -35.21 -1.29
N HIS A 12 2.65 -35.22 -2.57
CA HIS A 12 2.66 -36.44 -3.39
C HIS A 12 3.81 -37.41 -3.06
N HIS A 13 4.95 -36.90 -2.56
CA HIS A 13 6.13 -37.71 -2.24
C HIS A 13 6.26 -38.11 -0.75
N ALA A 14 5.30 -37.78 0.11
CA ALA A 14 5.36 -38.09 1.54
C ALA A 14 5.15 -39.59 1.86
N GLN A 15 6.25 -40.32 2.05
CA GLN A 15 6.21 -41.76 2.39
C GLN A 15 6.12 -42.01 3.91
N ASP A 16 6.78 -41.20 4.74
CA ASP A 16 6.82 -41.36 6.20
C ASP A 16 5.64 -40.67 6.92
N PRO A 17 5.20 -41.15 8.09
CA PRO A 17 4.16 -40.49 8.91
C PRO A 17 4.53 -39.05 9.31
N PHE A 18 5.82 -38.78 9.50
CA PHE A 18 6.33 -37.44 9.79
C PHE A 18 6.18 -36.51 8.57
N ASP A 19 6.60 -36.95 7.39
CA ASP A 19 6.49 -36.17 6.16
C ASP A 19 5.03 -35.83 5.83
N LYS A 20 4.11 -36.78 6.05
CA LYS A 20 2.67 -36.56 5.86
C LYS A 20 2.12 -35.49 6.82
N ALA A 21 2.57 -35.49 8.07
CA ALA A 21 2.16 -34.48 9.05
C ALA A 21 2.68 -33.09 8.65
N VAL A 22 3.96 -32.98 8.27
CA VAL A 22 4.56 -31.70 7.82
C VAL A 22 3.89 -31.19 6.55
N ALA A 23 3.70 -32.05 5.54
CA ALA A 23 3.05 -31.68 4.29
C ALA A 23 1.59 -31.21 4.52
N GLY A 24 0.85 -31.89 5.40
CA GLY A 24 -0.50 -31.46 5.78
C GLY A 24 -0.53 -30.08 6.45
N THR A 25 0.40 -29.81 7.38
CA THR A 25 0.50 -28.47 8.00
C THR A 25 0.94 -27.40 7.01
N MET A 26 1.82 -27.75 6.07
CA MET A 26 2.30 -26.83 5.02
C MET A 26 1.16 -26.42 4.09
N ALA A 27 0.24 -27.35 3.75
CA ALA A 27 -0.96 -27.04 2.98
C ALA A 27 -1.90 -26.05 3.71
N ILE A 28 -2.04 -26.19 5.04
CA ILE A 28 -2.81 -25.24 5.85
C ILE A 28 -2.15 -23.85 5.84
N ILE A 29 -0.83 -23.79 6.01
CA ILE A 29 -0.07 -22.54 5.96
C ILE A 29 -0.21 -21.87 4.59
N ALA A 30 -0.15 -22.64 3.50
CA ALA A 30 -0.35 -22.13 2.14
C ALA A 30 -1.76 -21.56 1.92
N ALA A 31 -2.80 -22.21 2.46
CA ALA A 31 -4.16 -21.66 2.41
C ALA A 31 -4.28 -20.33 3.17
N LEU A 32 -3.63 -20.23 4.34
CA LEU A 32 -3.58 -18.97 5.10
C LEU A 32 -2.78 -17.88 4.35
N LEU A 33 -1.65 -18.25 3.75
CA LEU A 33 -0.84 -17.36 2.92
C LEU A 33 -1.67 -16.77 1.78
N ALA A 34 -2.45 -17.59 1.07
CA ALA A 34 -3.31 -17.13 -0.01
C ALA A 34 -4.34 -16.09 0.47
N VAL A 35 -4.95 -16.31 1.64
CA VAL A 35 -5.90 -15.35 2.23
C VAL A 35 -5.20 -14.03 2.59
N VAL A 36 -4.06 -14.10 3.28
CA VAL A 36 -3.29 -12.91 3.68
C VAL A 36 -2.79 -12.13 2.46
N SER A 37 -2.33 -12.82 1.42
CA SER A 37 -1.83 -12.23 0.18
C SER A 37 -2.95 -11.48 -0.57
N VAL A 38 -4.14 -12.07 -0.72
CA VAL A 38 -5.29 -11.41 -1.36
C VAL A 38 -5.70 -10.15 -0.58
N LEU A 39 -5.71 -10.21 0.75
CA LEU A 39 -6.01 -9.05 1.58
C LEU A 39 -4.94 -7.96 1.43
N GLY A 40 -3.65 -8.32 1.47
CA GLY A 40 -2.55 -7.39 1.24
C GLY A 40 -2.64 -6.69 -0.13
N GLN A 41 -2.96 -7.45 -1.18
CA GLN A 41 -3.16 -6.92 -2.53
C GLN A 41 -4.32 -5.92 -2.61
N HIS A 42 -5.42 -6.17 -1.89
CA HIS A 42 -6.55 -5.24 -1.84
C HIS A 42 -6.13 -3.89 -1.25
N PHE A 43 -5.50 -3.87 -0.07
CA PHE A 43 -5.03 -2.62 0.55
C PHE A 43 -3.97 -1.91 -0.29
N ASN A 44 -3.07 -2.66 -0.93
CA ASN A 44 -2.08 -2.06 -1.83
C ASN A 44 -2.73 -1.40 -3.05
N THR A 45 -3.80 -2.00 -3.58
CA THR A 45 -4.59 -1.43 -4.67
C THR A 45 -5.27 -0.13 -4.23
N GLU A 46 -5.90 -0.11 -3.06
CA GLU A 46 -6.53 1.10 -2.52
C GLU A 46 -5.50 2.22 -2.26
N LYS A 47 -4.36 1.89 -1.66
CA LYS A 47 -3.24 2.81 -1.48
C LYS A 47 -2.78 3.41 -2.81
N LEU A 48 -2.68 2.59 -3.86
CA LEU A 48 -2.28 3.05 -5.19
C LEU A 48 -3.32 4.01 -5.79
N LEU A 49 -4.61 3.69 -5.68
CA LEU A 49 -5.70 4.56 -6.13
C LEU A 49 -5.68 5.91 -5.40
N THR A 50 -5.46 5.92 -4.08
CA THR A 50 -5.37 7.15 -3.30
C THR A 50 -4.11 7.96 -3.64
N GLN A 51 -2.98 7.29 -3.87
CA GLN A 51 -1.76 7.94 -4.38
C GLN A 51 -1.98 8.56 -5.77
N GLN A 52 -2.74 7.91 -6.65
CA GLN A 52 -3.11 8.46 -7.97
C GLN A 52 -3.97 9.72 -7.80
N LYS A 53 -5.00 9.69 -6.96
CA LYS A 53 -5.82 10.88 -6.64
C LYS A 53 -4.98 12.05 -6.12
N ALA A 54 -4.05 11.78 -5.19
CA ALA A 54 -3.13 12.80 -4.70
C ALA A 54 -2.25 13.38 -5.83
N SER A 55 -1.73 12.51 -6.71
CA SER A 55 -0.92 12.92 -7.86
C SER A 55 -1.71 13.78 -8.84
N ASP A 56 -2.95 13.40 -9.16
CA ASP A 56 -3.83 14.17 -10.04
C ASP A 56 -4.14 15.55 -9.45
N GLN A 57 -4.36 15.62 -8.14
CA GLN A 57 -4.61 16.88 -7.45
C GLN A 57 -3.37 17.78 -7.44
N TRP A 58 -2.17 17.22 -7.26
CA TRP A 58 -0.92 17.96 -7.41
C TRP A 58 -0.68 18.43 -8.85
N ALA A 59 -1.07 17.66 -9.86
CA ALA A 59 -1.01 18.08 -11.25
C ALA A 59 -1.98 19.24 -11.52
N TYR A 60 -3.20 19.16 -10.96
CA TYR A 60 -4.19 20.23 -11.07
C TYR A 60 -3.75 21.51 -10.35
N TYR A 61 -3.15 21.38 -9.16
CA TYR A 61 -2.52 22.47 -8.44
C TYR A 61 -1.47 23.16 -9.31
N GLN A 62 -0.54 22.39 -9.89
CA GLN A 62 0.53 22.93 -10.74
C GLN A 62 -0.03 23.68 -11.95
N ALA A 63 -1.06 23.12 -12.61
CA ALA A 63 -1.72 23.79 -13.74
C ALA A 63 -2.36 25.13 -13.34
N LYS A 64 -3.00 25.19 -12.17
CA LYS A 64 -3.60 26.42 -11.62
C LYS A 64 -2.53 27.41 -11.17
N ASP A 65 -1.43 26.94 -10.60
CA ASP A 65 -0.31 27.76 -10.17
C ASP A 65 0.38 28.44 -11.35
N ILE A 66 0.53 27.72 -12.48
CA ILE A 66 0.99 28.30 -13.75
C ILE A 66 0.04 29.43 -14.20
N ARG A 67 -1.29 29.22 -14.16
CA ARG A 67 -2.26 30.28 -14.50
C ARG A 67 -2.15 31.49 -13.58
N ARG A 68 -1.89 31.28 -12.28
CA ARG A 68 -1.61 32.37 -11.32
C ARG A 68 -0.38 33.14 -11.74
N TYR A 69 0.74 32.46 -12.02
CA TYR A 69 1.97 33.12 -12.45
C TYR A 69 1.80 33.85 -13.79
N THR A 70 1.05 33.28 -14.74
CA THR A 70 0.74 33.97 -16.01
C THR A 70 -0.08 35.23 -15.77
N ALA A 71 -1.05 35.21 -14.85
CA ALA A 71 -1.83 36.40 -14.48
C ALA A 71 -0.96 37.47 -13.81
N GLN A 72 -0.07 37.07 -12.90
CA GLN A 72 0.90 37.97 -12.25
C GLN A 72 1.86 38.58 -13.28
N PHE A 73 2.40 37.77 -14.18
CA PHE A 73 3.26 38.25 -15.27
C PHE A 73 2.53 39.24 -16.18
N ALA A 74 1.27 38.97 -16.53
CA ALA A 74 0.46 39.88 -17.33
C ALA A 74 0.18 41.20 -16.59
N GLN A 75 -0.07 41.15 -15.28
CA GLN A 75 -0.21 42.34 -14.44
C GLN A 75 1.07 43.20 -14.48
N ASP A 76 2.23 42.58 -14.26
CA ASP A 76 3.52 43.27 -14.25
C ASP A 76 3.84 43.90 -15.61
N LEU A 77 3.56 43.18 -16.70
CA LEU A 77 3.72 43.70 -18.06
C LEU A 77 2.81 44.91 -18.31
N MET A 78 1.52 44.83 -17.93
CA MET A 78 0.56 45.93 -18.06
C MET A 78 0.98 47.16 -17.25
N ALA A 79 1.54 46.96 -16.06
CA ALA A 79 2.08 48.04 -15.25
C ALA A 79 3.31 48.70 -15.91
N GLN A 80 4.21 47.91 -16.50
CA GLN A 80 5.39 48.43 -17.20
C GLN A 80 5.04 49.26 -18.45
N VAL A 81 4.05 48.82 -19.24
CA VAL A 81 3.59 49.56 -20.42
C VAL A 81 2.65 50.72 -20.09
N LYS A 82 2.42 51.01 -18.80
CA LYS A 82 1.51 52.07 -18.32
C LYS A 82 0.10 51.94 -18.90
N ALA A 83 -0.41 50.71 -18.96
CA ALA A 83 -1.78 50.44 -19.40
C ALA A 83 -2.81 51.06 -18.44
N GLN A 84 -4.09 51.05 -18.84
CA GLN A 84 -5.18 51.56 -18.00
C GLN A 84 -5.25 50.79 -16.66
N PRO A 85 -5.51 51.47 -15.53
CA PRO A 85 -5.54 50.85 -14.20
C PRO A 85 -6.55 49.69 -14.11
N ALA A 86 -7.68 49.79 -14.80
CA ALA A 86 -8.68 48.71 -14.87
C ALA A 86 -8.13 47.39 -15.43
N ALA A 87 -7.14 47.43 -16.33
CA ALA A 87 -6.51 46.23 -16.86
C ALA A 87 -5.57 45.58 -15.84
N ILE A 88 -4.84 46.40 -15.08
CA ILE A 88 -3.92 45.96 -14.01
C ILE A 88 -4.72 45.32 -12.86
N ASP A 89 -5.80 45.98 -12.43
CA ASP A 89 -6.66 45.51 -11.33
C ASP A 89 -7.35 44.18 -11.68
N LYS A 90 -7.72 43.98 -12.95
CA LYS A 90 -8.30 42.72 -13.43
C LYS A 90 -7.33 41.55 -13.23
N TYR A 91 -6.08 41.69 -13.65
CA TYR A 91 -5.08 40.63 -13.50
C TYR A 91 -4.69 40.40 -12.03
N ALA A 92 -4.66 41.44 -11.21
CA ALA A 92 -4.47 41.32 -9.76
C ALA A 92 -5.60 40.54 -9.07
N ALA A 93 -6.85 40.79 -9.48
CA ALA A 93 -8.01 40.04 -9.00
C ALA A 93 -7.96 38.57 -9.43
N ASP A 94 -7.63 38.28 -10.69
CA ASP A 94 -7.47 36.92 -11.20
C ASP A 94 -6.35 36.16 -10.46
N ALA A 95 -5.19 36.80 -10.22
CA ALA A 95 -4.10 36.21 -9.45
C ALA A 95 -4.52 35.89 -8.00
N THR A 96 -5.29 36.78 -7.36
CA THR A 96 -5.83 36.57 -6.01
C THR A 96 -6.84 35.43 -5.98
N ARG A 97 -7.73 35.33 -6.99
CA ARG A 97 -8.67 34.22 -7.14
C ARG A 97 -7.92 32.89 -7.26
N TYR A 98 -6.96 32.81 -8.18
CA TYR A 98 -6.19 31.57 -8.39
C TYR A 98 -5.40 31.18 -7.15
N ARG A 99 -4.85 32.14 -6.38
CA ARG A 99 -4.17 31.86 -5.10
C ARG A 99 -5.09 31.20 -4.08
N LYS A 100 -6.35 31.62 -3.98
CA LYS A 100 -7.33 31.00 -3.08
C LYS A 100 -7.71 29.60 -3.55
N GLU A 101 -7.95 29.44 -4.86
CA GLU A 101 -8.25 28.13 -5.45
C GLU A 101 -7.09 27.13 -5.26
N THR A 102 -5.84 27.55 -5.48
CA THR A 102 -4.68 26.66 -5.31
C THR A 102 -4.46 26.23 -3.86
N ALA A 103 -4.78 27.08 -2.87
CA ALA A 103 -4.70 26.69 -1.47
C ALA A 103 -5.66 25.53 -1.14
N ALA A 104 -6.91 25.62 -1.58
CA ALA A 104 -7.90 24.54 -1.38
C ALA A 104 -7.47 23.23 -2.07
N ILE A 105 -6.95 23.32 -3.31
CA ILE A 105 -6.46 22.16 -4.05
C ILE A 105 -5.27 21.51 -3.34
N GLN A 106 -4.37 22.31 -2.79
CA GLN A 106 -3.21 21.83 -2.02
C GLN A 106 -3.65 21.11 -0.74
N ASP A 107 -4.65 21.64 -0.03
CA ASP A 107 -5.16 21.00 1.17
C ASP A 107 -5.81 19.64 0.85
N GLU A 108 -6.61 19.56 -0.22
CA GLU A 108 -7.19 18.30 -0.69
C GLU A 108 -6.11 17.28 -1.12
N ALA A 109 -5.04 17.72 -1.80
CA ALA A 109 -3.93 16.83 -2.14
C ALA A 109 -3.26 16.24 -0.90
N ARG A 110 -3.08 17.05 0.15
CA ARG A 110 -2.50 16.62 1.43
C ARG A 110 -3.44 15.70 2.22
N GLU A 111 -4.75 15.85 2.08
CA GLU A 111 -5.71 14.92 2.66
C GLU A 111 -5.58 13.53 2.04
N PHE A 112 -5.50 13.43 0.71
CA PHE A 112 -5.24 12.15 0.04
C PHE A 112 -3.88 11.55 0.42
N GLU A 113 -2.84 12.36 0.61
CA GLU A 113 -1.54 11.86 1.10
C GLU A 113 -1.64 11.26 2.52
N LYS A 114 -2.40 11.89 3.41
CA LYS A 114 -2.64 11.36 4.77
C LYS A 114 -3.43 10.06 4.74
N GLU A 115 -4.45 9.99 3.88
CA GLU A 115 -5.26 8.78 3.70
C GLU A 115 -4.41 7.63 3.14
N ARG A 116 -3.59 7.91 2.13
CA ARG A 116 -2.60 6.96 1.59
C ARG A 116 -1.65 6.48 2.68
N ASP A 117 -1.11 7.37 3.52
CA ASP A 117 -0.17 6.98 4.57
C ASP A 117 -0.81 6.10 5.63
N LYS A 118 -2.10 6.31 5.89
CA LYS A 118 -2.88 5.42 6.75
C LYS A 118 -3.00 4.03 6.10
N MET A 119 -3.50 3.96 4.87
CA MET A 119 -3.62 2.70 4.11
C MET A 119 -2.28 1.97 3.94
N GLY A 120 -1.18 2.73 3.78
CA GLY A 120 0.17 2.18 3.67
C GLY A 120 0.58 1.41 4.92
N ARG A 121 0.35 1.97 6.11
CA ARG A 121 0.65 1.28 7.36
C ARG A 121 -0.20 0.01 7.55
N GLU A 122 -1.43 0.02 7.06
CA GLU A 122 -2.33 -1.13 7.12
C GLU A 122 -1.82 -2.27 6.22
N ALA A 123 -1.43 -1.94 4.98
CA ALA A 123 -0.86 -2.91 4.04
C ALA A 123 0.44 -3.55 4.55
N ASP A 124 1.28 -2.80 5.26
CA ASP A 124 2.56 -3.30 5.76
C ASP A 124 2.39 -4.53 6.69
N PHE A 125 1.34 -4.57 7.53
CA PHE A 125 1.09 -5.72 8.40
C PHE A 125 0.79 -7.01 7.61
N PHE A 126 0.01 -6.91 6.54
CA PHE A 126 -0.30 -8.06 5.69
C PHE A 126 0.94 -8.52 4.92
N HIS A 127 1.77 -7.61 4.42
CA HIS A 127 3.04 -7.96 3.79
C HIS A 127 4.00 -8.67 4.75
N PHE A 128 4.14 -8.19 5.99
CA PHE A 128 4.96 -8.89 6.97
C PHE A 128 4.39 -10.27 7.29
N GLY A 129 3.07 -10.38 7.46
CA GLY A 129 2.38 -11.66 7.66
C GLY A 129 2.64 -12.66 6.54
N GLU A 130 2.52 -12.21 5.29
CA GLU A 130 2.82 -12.98 4.07
C GLU A 130 4.24 -13.54 4.09
N VAL A 131 5.24 -12.69 4.34
CA VAL A 131 6.66 -13.10 4.41
C VAL A 131 6.91 -14.16 5.48
N PHE A 132 6.34 -14.01 6.68
CA PHE A 132 6.50 -15.01 7.76
C PHE A 132 5.85 -16.36 7.43
N LEU A 133 4.74 -16.35 6.68
CA LEU A 133 4.07 -17.56 6.21
C LEU A 133 4.87 -18.24 5.08
N GLU A 134 5.46 -17.49 4.16
CA GLU A 134 6.37 -18.04 3.14
C GLU A 134 7.60 -18.69 3.78
N VAL A 135 8.23 -18.01 4.76
CA VAL A 135 9.34 -18.58 5.53
C VAL A 135 8.90 -19.86 6.22
N ALA A 136 7.69 -19.93 6.78
CA ALA A 136 7.19 -21.15 7.39
C ALA A 136 7.07 -22.32 6.40
N ILE A 137 6.66 -22.07 5.16
CA ILE A 137 6.61 -23.08 4.08
C ILE A 137 8.02 -23.55 3.74
N VAL A 138 8.98 -22.63 3.55
CA VAL A 138 10.38 -22.97 3.25
C VAL A 138 11.00 -23.83 4.36
N PHE A 139 10.78 -23.48 5.62
CA PHE A 139 11.26 -24.27 6.76
C PHE A 139 10.57 -25.63 6.86
N SER A 140 9.29 -25.72 6.50
CA SER A 140 8.54 -26.99 6.46
C SER A 140 9.11 -27.91 5.38
N SER A 141 9.35 -27.39 4.18
CA SER A 141 10.03 -28.11 3.08
C SER A 141 11.42 -28.59 3.47
N LEU A 142 12.26 -27.70 4.03
CA LEU A 142 13.60 -28.04 4.52
C LEU A 142 13.58 -29.10 5.63
N SER A 143 12.52 -29.14 6.45
CA SER A 143 12.39 -30.12 7.52
C SER A 143 12.13 -31.54 6.99
N ILE A 144 11.42 -31.67 5.87
CA ILE A 144 11.20 -32.95 5.16
C ILE A 144 12.53 -33.41 4.57
N LEU A 145 13.22 -32.53 3.83
CA LEU A 145 14.48 -32.86 3.16
C LEU A 145 15.61 -33.20 4.14
N SER A 146 15.74 -32.44 5.23
CA SER A 146 16.80 -32.63 6.23
C SER A 146 16.44 -33.66 7.30
N LYS A 147 15.19 -34.14 7.33
CA LYS A 147 14.62 -35.01 8.39
C LYS A 147 14.85 -34.46 9.80
N ARG A 148 14.87 -33.13 9.97
CA ARG A 148 15.15 -32.43 11.24
C ARG A 148 13.89 -31.76 11.78
N ARG A 149 13.37 -32.28 12.89
CA ARG A 149 12.18 -31.74 13.59
C ARG A 149 12.36 -30.30 14.09
N VAL A 150 13.59 -29.87 14.37
CA VAL A 150 13.87 -28.48 14.80
C VAL A 150 13.45 -27.47 13.72
N LEU A 151 13.66 -27.79 12.44
CA LEU A 151 13.25 -26.92 11.34
C LEU A 151 11.73 -26.83 11.23
N PHE A 152 11.03 -27.92 11.50
CA PHE A 152 9.56 -27.94 11.54
C PHE A 152 9.03 -27.03 12.66
N PHE A 153 9.59 -27.10 13.87
CA PHE A 153 9.19 -26.19 14.95
C PHE A 153 9.55 -24.73 14.64
N GLY A 154 10.67 -24.48 13.97
CA GLY A 154 11.02 -23.14 13.47
C GLY A 154 10.00 -22.60 12.48
N GLY A 155 9.59 -23.43 11.51
CA GLY A 155 8.53 -23.09 10.56
C GLY A 155 7.19 -22.82 11.25
N MET A 156 6.79 -23.66 12.21
CA MET A 156 5.56 -23.46 12.98
C MET A 156 5.59 -22.17 13.79
N ALA A 157 6.72 -21.83 14.42
CA ALA A 157 6.88 -20.57 15.13
C ALA A 157 6.74 -19.36 14.18
N SER A 158 7.37 -19.44 12.99
CA SER A 158 7.22 -18.43 11.94
C SER A 158 5.76 -18.28 11.49
N ALA A 159 5.04 -19.39 11.27
CA ALA A 159 3.64 -19.36 10.88
C ALA A 159 2.76 -18.68 11.94
N ILE A 160 2.96 -19.01 13.21
CA ILE A 160 2.22 -18.39 14.32
C ILE A 160 2.47 -16.87 14.36
N ILE A 161 3.73 -16.44 14.18
CA ILE A 161 4.07 -15.01 14.11
C ILE A 161 3.37 -14.34 12.92
N GLY A 162 3.43 -14.95 11.73
CA GLY A 162 2.79 -14.41 10.53
C GLY A 162 1.27 -14.26 10.68
N VAL A 163 0.60 -15.28 11.24
CA VAL A 163 -0.84 -15.21 11.55
C VAL A 163 -1.13 -14.14 12.60
N ALA A 164 -0.33 -14.05 13.68
CA ALA A 164 -0.54 -13.06 14.72
C ALA A 164 -0.40 -11.62 14.21
N ILE A 165 0.60 -11.35 13.36
CA ILE A 165 0.80 -10.04 12.72
C ILE A 165 -0.38 -9.71 11.79
N SER A 166 -0.81 -10.68 10.97
CA SER A 166 -1.94 -10.50 10.05
C SER A 166 -3.26 -10.24 10.80
N LEU A 167 -3.52 -11.00 11.87
CA LEU A 167 -4.69 -10.81 12.73
C LEU A 167 -4.63 -9.48 13.49
N TYR A 168 -3.45 -9.07 13.95
CA TYR A 168 -3.28 -7.77 14.58
C TYR A 168 -3.60 -6.65 13.59
N GLY A 169 -3.08 -6.72 12.36
CA GLY A 169 -3.45 -5.79 11.28
C GLY A 169 -4.96 -5.79 11.01
N TRP A 170 -5.57 -6.97 10.95
CA TRP A 170 -7.02 -7.09 10.75
C TRP A 170 -7.85 -6.48 11.90
N VAL A 171 -7.49 -6.72 13.16
CA VAL A 171 -8.26 -6.20 14.31
C VAL A 171 -8.01 -4.71 14.53
N ALA A 172 -6.76 -4.26 14.41
CA ALA A 172 -6.40 -2.86 14.62
C ALA A 172 -7.03 -1.94 13.56
N PHE A 173 -7.32 -2.43 12.36
CA PHE A 173 -7.77 -1.60 11.24
C PHE A 173 -9.07 -2.06 10.59
N GLY A 174 -9.32 -3.37 10.47
CA GLY A 174 -10.53 -3.93 9.85
C GLY A 174 -11.81 -3.84 10.70
N VAL A 175 -11.72 -3.83 12.04
CA VAL A 175 -12.89 -3.69 12.92
C VAL A 175 -13.24 -2.21 13.20
N ILE A 176 -12.26 -1.31 13.13
CA ILE A 176 -12.43 0.11 13.48
C ILE A 176 -12.74 0.98 12.24
N ALA A 177 -12.48 0.52 11.02
CA ALA A 177 -12.80 1.26 9.80
C ALA A 177 -14.25 1.05 9.29
N HIS A 178 -14.98 0.04 9.80
CA HIS A 178 -16.36 -0.30 9.39
C HIS A 178 -17.41 -0.13 10.52
N ALA A 179 -17.04 0.47 11.65
CA ALA A 179 -17.93 0.84 12.76
C ALA A 179 -17.90 2.35 13.01
#